data_AF-A0A2A4G1Y5-F1
#
_entry.id   AF-A0A2A4G1Y5-F1
#
_cell.length_a   1.000
_cell.length_b   1.000
_cell.length_c   1.000
_cell.angle_alpha   90.00
_cell.angle_beta   90.00
_cell.angle_gamma   90.00
#
_symmetry.space_group_name_H-M   'P 1'
#
loop_
_entity.id
_entity.type
_entity.pdbx_description
1 polymer ?
#
loop_
_entity_poly.entity_id
_entity_poly.type
_entity_poly.pdbx_seq_one_letter_code
_entity_poly.pdbx_strand_id
1 'polypeptide(L)'
;MELVNQQVAMREDRQLLVITHLSQYLDIITGFGGLVVPLILWLTQKESVVGMNEHGRSVINLQLSLILYIIMGFPLLILLGAGIFLWIFAGIVGMVMPIVNAVRANNGESPSYFGTIRFF
;
A
#
# COMPACT_ATOMS: atom_id res chain seq x y z
N MET A 1 -40.76 -6.95 17.83
CA MET A 1 -39.46 -6.85 18.52
C MET A 1 -38.46 -6.36 17.50
N GLU A 2 -37.72 -5.31 17.86
CA GLU A 2 -36.90 -4.49 16.97
C GLU A 2 -36.01 -5.32 16.04
N LEU A 3 -36.16 -5.10 14.74
CA LEU A 3 -35.10 -5.38 13.78
C LEU A 3 -34.00 -4.36 14.08
N VAL A 4 -33.04 -4.75 14.92
CA VAL A 4 -31.84 -3.95 15.20
C VAL A 4 -31.19 -3.62 13.85
N ASN A 5 -31.27 -2.35 13.47
CA ASN A 5 -30.54 -1.79 12.34
C ASN A 5 -29.04 -1.92 12.62
N GLN A 6 -28.47 -3.10 12.35
CA GLN A 6 -27.03 -3.31 12.31
C GLN A 6 -26.46 -2.76 11.00
N GLN A 7 -26.69 -1.48 10.71
CA GLN A 7 -25.67 -0.74 10.00
C GLN A 7 -24.47 -0.73 10.95
N VAL A 8 -23.53 -1.66 10.75
CA VAL A 8 -22.26 -1.67 11.47
C VAL A 8 -21.63 -0.32 11.16
N ALA A 9 -21.73 0.60 12.11
CA ALA A 9 -21.17 1.93 11.95
C ALA A 9 -19.66 1.76 11.74
N MET A 10 -19.15 2.32 10.65
CA MET A 10 -17.72 2.33 10.37
C MET A 10 -17.00 2.99 11.55
N ARG A 11 -15.97 2.33 12.08
CA ARG A 11 -15.16 2.91 13.16
C ARG A 11 -14.01 3.74 12.60
N GLU A 12 -13.60 4.78 13.33
CA GLU A 12 -12.32 5.44 13.06
C GLU A 12 -11.18 4.64 13.70
N ASP A 13 -10.17 4.29 12.91
CA ASP A 13 -9.02 3.51 13.37
C ASP A 13 -7.77 3.92 12.60
N ARG A 14 -7.25 5.11 12.91
CA ARG A 14 -6.07 5.67 12.23
C ARG A 14 -4.81 4.82 12.45
N GLN A 15 -4.69 4.18 13.61
CA GLN A 15 -3.57 3.29 13.92
C GLN A 15 -3.55 2.09 12.97
N LEU A 16 -4.70 1.49 12.68
CA LEU A 16 -4.78 0.42 11.70
C LEU A 16 -4.45 0.89 10.27
N LEU A 17 -4.83 2.11 9.89
CA LEU A 17 -4.43 2.68 8.59
C LEU A 17 -2.90 2.86 8.52
N VAL A 18 -2.29 3.40 9.58
CA VAL A 18 -0.84 3.54 9.73
C VAL A 18 -0.14 2.18 9.62
N ILE A 19 -0.61 1.18 10.37
CA ILE A 19 -0.08 -0.19 10.34
C ILE A 19 -0.21 -0.79 8.95
N THR A 20 -1.32 -0.54 8.25
CA THR A 20 -1.51 -1.01 6.87
C THR A 20 -0.42 -0.49 5.95
N HIS A 21 -0.04 0.79 6.05
CA HIS A 21 1.09 1.34 5.28
C HIS A 21 2.42 0.75 5.72
N LEU A 22 2.73 0.74 7.02
CA LEU A 22 4.03 0.28 7.52
C LEU A 22 4.25 -1.23 7.37
N SER A 23 3.19 -2.02 7.30
CA SER A 23 3.27 -3.47 7.07
C SER A 23 3.89 -3.83 5.72
N GLN A 24 3.98 -2.89 4.77
CA GLN A 24 4.75 -3.05 3.53
C GLN A 24 6.22 -3.39 3.78
N TYR A 25 6.82 -2.93 4.88
CA TYR A 25 8.21 -3.25 5.20
C TYR A 25 8.46 -4.70 5.58
N LEU A 26 7.41 -5.51 5.74
CA LEU A 26 7.58 -6.96 5.91
C LEU A 26 8.24 -7.62 4.69
N ASP A 27 8.24 -6.98 3.51
CA ASP A 27 9.01 -7.46 2.35
C ASP A 27 10.51 -7.49 2.62
N ILE A 28 11.04 -6.64 3.49
CA ILE A 28 12.48 -6.64 3.84
C ILE A 28 12.86 -7.94 4.56
N ILE A 29 11.94 -8.52 5.33
CA ILE A 29 12.17 -9.73 6.13
C ILE A 29 11.75 -10.98 5.36
N THR A 30 10.62 -10.92 4.67
CA THR A 30 9.95 -12.10 4.10
C THR A 30 9.99 -12.14 2.57
N GLY A 31 10.30 -11.03 1.90
CA GLY A 31 10.28 -10.90 0.44
C GLY A 31 8.90 -10.72 -0.20
N PHE A 32 7.81 -11.04 0.51
CA PHE A 32 6.43 -10.96 -0.03
C PHE A 32 5.37 -10.52 1.00
N GLY A 33 5.70 -10.47 2.29
CA GLY A 33 4.77 -10.14 3.36
C GLY A 33 4.25 -8.71 3.29
N GLY A 34 5.00 -7.81 2.66
CA GLY A 34 4.59 -6.44 2.40
C GLY A 34 3.47 -6.30 1.37
N LEU A 35 3.18 -7.32 0.56
CA LEU A 35 1.96 -7.37 -0.26
C LEU A 35 0.85 -8.13 0.46
N VAL A 36 1.17 -9.30 1.04
CA VAL A 36 0.18 -10.21 1.62
C VAL A 36 -0.50 -9.62 2.86
N VAL A 37 0.26 -9.03 3.78
CA VAL A 37 -0.29 -8.51 5.03
C VAL A 37 -1.23 -7.32 4.78
N PRO A 38 -0.85 -6.27 4.03
CA PRO A 38 -1.80 -5.21 3.71
C PRO A 38 -3.03 -5.68 2.95
N LEU A 39 -2.90 -6.71 2.09
CA LEU A 39 -4.03 -7.27 1.37
C LEU A 39 -5.05 -7.90 2.32
N ILE A 40 -4.58 -8.67 3.30
CA ILE A 40 -5.43 -9.25 4.34
C ILE A 40 -6.08 -8.14 5.18
N LEU A 41 -5.29 -7.15 5.63
CA LEU A 41 -5.82 -6.01 6.40
C LEU A 41 -6.90 -5.26 5.62
N TRP A 42 -6.64 -4.95 4.35
CA TRP A 42 -7.60 -4.25 3.50
C TRP A 42 -8.87 -5.06 3.27
N LEU A 43 -8.76 -6.32 2.84
CA LEU A 43 -9.93 -7.14 2.52
C LEU A 43 -10.82 -7.42 3.75
N THR A 44 -10.22 -7.53 4.94
CA THR A 44 -10.96 -7.81 6.18
C THR A 44 -11.53 -6.56 6.85
N GLN A 45 -10.94 -5.39 6.61
CA GLN A 45 -11.29 -4.16 7.35
C GLN A 45 -11.92 -3.06 6.47
N LYS A 46 -11.95 -3.22 5.14
CA LYS A 46 -12.48 -2.19 4.20
C LYS A 46 -13.92 -1.76 4.48
N GLU A 47 -14.76 -2.67 4.98
CA GLU A 47 -16.18 -2.41 5.30
C GLU A 47 -16.41 -2.10 6.79
N SER A 48 -15.36 -1.98 7.60
CA SER A 48 -15.48 -1.71 9.04
C SER A 48 -14.72 -0.47 9.51
N VAL A 49 -13.77 0.04 8.73
CA VAL A 49 -12.88 1.14 9.12
C VAL A 49 -12.93 2.28 8.12
N VAL A 50 -13.21 3.48 8.61
CA VAL A 50 -13.24 4.70 7.80
C VAL A 50 -11.89 4.91 7.13
N GLY A 51 -11.88 5.15 5.82
CA GLY A 51 -10.67 5.34 5.02
C GLY A 51 -9.92 4.06 4.63
N MET A 52 -10.24 2.90 5.21
CA MET A 52 -9.50 1.66 4.94
C MET A 52 -9.56 1.24 3.48
N ASN A 53 -10.69 1.43 2.81
CA ASN A 53 -10.77 1.11 1.39
C ASN A 53 -9.82 1.96 0.53
N GLU A 54 -9.66 3.25 0.84
CA GLU A 54 -8.77 4.15 0.11
C GLU A 54 -7.30 3.84 0.39
N HIS A 55 -6.92 3.76 1.67
CA HIS A 55 -5.54 3.46 2.07
C HIS A 55 -5.13 2.05 1.64
N GLY A 56 -5.98 1.04 1.81
CA GLY A 56 -5.71 -0.33 1.38
C GLY A 56 -5.50 -0.43 -0.13
N ARG A 57 -6.37 0.19 -0.95
CA ARG A 57 -6.15 0.27 -2.41
C ARG A 57 -4.82 0.92 -2.76
N SER A 58 -4.48 2.02 -2.10
CA SER A 58 -3.21 2.72 -2.38
C SER A 58 -1.98 1.86 -2.09
N VAL A 59 -2.01 1.07 -1.02
CA VAL A 59 -0.91 0.15 -0.65
C VAL A 59 -0.78 -0.96 -1.68
N ILE A 60 -1.88 -1.62 -2.06
CA ILE A 60 -1.81 -2.70 -3.06
C ILE A 60 -1.38 -2.17 -4.43
N ASN A 61 -1.90 -1.01 -4.84
CA ASN A 61 -1.46 -0.35 -6.07
C ASN A 61 0.04 -0.03 -6.04
N LEU A 62 0.58 0.47 -4.92
CA LEU A 62 2.01 0.73 -4.77
C LEU A 62 2.82 -0.57 -4.87
N GLN A 63 2.43 -1.62 -4.17
CA GLN A 63 3.17 -2.88 -4.19
C GLN A 63 3.18 -3.55 -5.57
N LEU A 64 2.04 -3.55 -6.26
CA LEU A 64 1.99 -4.01 -7.64
C LEU A 64 2.86 -3.14 -8.56
N SER A 65 2.91 -1.83 -8.34
CA SER A 65 3.79 -0.93 -9.10
C SER A 65 5.27 -1.28 -8.89
N LEU A 66 5.69 -1.51 -7.64
CA LEU A 66 7.06 -1.88 -7.30
C LEU A 66 7.45 -3.22 -7.92
N ILE A 67 6.57 -4.23 -7.85
CA ILE A 67 6.78 -5.52 -8.52
C ILE A 67 6.95 -5.33 -10.03
N LEU A 68 6.10 -4.52 -10.67
CA LEU A 68 6.24 -4.23 -12.10
C LEU A 68 7.55 -3.50 -12.41
N TYR A 69 7.97 -2.52 -11.60
CA TYR A 69 9.25 -1.84 -11.81
C TYR A 69 10.44 -2.80 -11.72
N ILE A 70 10.39 -3.75 -10.78
CA ILE A 70 11.40 -4.79 -10.65
C ILE A 70 11.43 -5.66 -11.92
N ILE A 71 10.26 -6.17 -12.35
CA ILE A 71 10.14 -7.03 -13.54
C ILE A 71 10.59 -6.29 -14.80
N MET A 72 10.16 -5.04 -15.01
CA MET A 72 10.53 -4.22 -16.17
C MET A 72 12.01 -3.82 -16.17
N GLY A 73 12.65 -3.73 -15.00
CA GLY A 73 14.07 -3.39 -14.94
C GLY A 73 14.97 -4.45 -15.58
N PHE A 74 14.58 -5.73 -15.58
CA PHE A 74 15.37 -6.79 -16.23
C PHE A 74 15.57 -6.59 -17.74
N PRO A 75 14.52 -6.44 -18.57
CA PRO A 75 14.71 -6.17 -20.00
C PRO A 75 15.38 -4.80 -20.24
N LEU A 76 15.07 -3.77 -19.44
CA LEU A 76 15.71 -2.45 -19.57
C LEU A 76 17.22 -2.49 -19.26
N LEU A 77 17.64 -3.36 -18.34
CA LEU A 77 19.05 -3.54 -18.01
C LEU A 77 19.80 -4.14 -19.21
N ILE A 78 19.23 -5.16 -19.87
CA ILE A 78 19.85 -5.85 -21.01
C ILE A 78 19.93 -4.93 -22.23
N LEU A 79 18.90 -4.12 -22.49
CA LEU A 79 18.82 -3.31 -23.70
C LEU A 79 19.67 -2.03 -23.64
N LEU A 80 19.71 -1.36 -22.48
CA LEU A 80 20.23 0.02 -22.38
C LEU A 80 21.04 0.29 -21.09
N GLY A 81 21.21 -0.71 -20.21
CA GLY A 81 21.76 -0.51 -18.87
C GLY A 81 20.87 0.34 -17.94
N ALA A 82 19.73 0.84 -18.42
CA ALA A 82 18.86 1.76 -17.72
C ALA A 82 18.05 1.12 -16.58
N GLY A 83 17.97 -0.21 -16.54
CA GLY A 83 17.24 -0.96 -15.52
C GLY A 83 17.68 -0.63 -14.09
N ILE A 84 18.97 -0.31 -13.89
CA ILE A 84 19.50 0.07 -12.57
C ILE A 84 18.84 1.33 -12.01
N PHE A 85 18.58 2.34 -12.85
CA PHE A 85 17.94 3.58 -12.41
C PHE A 85 16.48 3.34 -12.00
N LEU A 86 15.78 2.45 -12.73
CA LEU A 86 14.42 2.06 -12.39
C LEU A 86 14.36 1.32 -11.05
N TRP A 87 15.31 0.43 -10.78
CA TRP A 87 15.38 -0.28 -9.49
C TRP A 87 15.76 0.63 -8.33
N ILE A 88 16.68 1.59 -8.53
CA ILE A 88 16.99 2.62 -7.53
C ILE A 88 15.74 3.45 -7.24
N PHE A 89 15.03 3.90 -8.28
CA PHE A 89 13.78 4.63 -8.13
C PHE A 89 12.73 3.80 -7.37
N ALA A 90 12.53 2.54 -7.74
CA ALA A 90 11.59 1.64 -7.05
C ALA A 90 11.97 1.45 -5.57
N GLY A 91 13.25 1.26 -5.26
CA GLY A 91 13.73 1.15 -3.87
C GLY A 91 13.46 2.42 -3.05
N ILE A 92 13.70 3.60 -3.63
CA ILE A 92 13.41 4.88 -2.95
C ILE A 92 11.91 5.06 -2.74
N VAL A 93 11.09 4.83 -3.76
CA VAL A 93 9.63 4.96 -3.66
C VAL A 93 9.07 3.95 -2.65
N GLY A 94 9.50 2.68 -2.71
CA GLY A 94 9.09 1.64 -1.77
C GLY A 94 9.55 1.88 -0.33
N MET A 95 10.62 2.65 -0.12
CA MET A 95 11.03 3.07 1.21
C MET A 95 10.28 4.31 1.69
N VAL A 96 10.14 5.34 0.87
CA VAL A 96 9.63 6.65 1.30
C VAL A 96 8.10 6.68 1.37
N MET A 97 7.41 6.09 0.38
CA MET A 97 5.96 6.20 0.26
C MET A 97 5.19 5.55 1.41
N PRO A 98 5.56 4.37 1.93
CA PRO A 98 4.90 3.81 3.10
C PRO A 98 4.99 4.71 4.34
N ILE A 99 6.15 5.35 4.60
CA ILE A 99 6.29 6.34 5.70
C ILE A 99 5.41 7.55 5.46
N VAL A 100 5.47 8.16 4.26
CA VAL A 100 4.69 9.36 3.95
C VAL A 100 3.20 9.08 4.08
N ASN A 101 2.73 7.95 3.55
CA ASN A 101 1.32 7.60 3.60
C ASN A 101 0.87 7.16 4.99
N ALA A 102 1.76 6.59 5.81
CA ALA A 102 1.49 6.35 7.24
C ALA A 102 1.29 7.67 8.00
N VAL A 103 2.18 8.66 7.81
CA VAL A 103 2.04 9.99 8.43
C VAL A 103 0.74 10.66 8.00
N ARG A 104 0.43 10.63 6.69
CA ARG A 104 -0.83 11.17 6.14
C ARG A 104 -2.05 10.48 6.75
N ALA A 105 -2.04 9.14 6.86
CA ALA A 105 -3.11 8.39 7.50
C ALA A 105 -3.31 8.79 8.97
N ASN A 106 -2.23 9.03 9.72
CA ASN A 106 -2.30 9.50 11.10
C ASN A 106 -2.93 10.91 11.21
N ASN A 107 -2.62 11.78 10.23
CA ASN A 107 -3.20 13.13 10.13
C ASN A 107 -4.66 13.13 9.62
N GLY A 108 -5.19 11.99 9.15
CA GLY A 108 -6.52 11.91 8.53
C GLY A 108 -6.54 12.40 7.07
N GLU A 109 -5.38 12.42 6.41
CA GLU A 109 -5.22 12.81 5.01
C GLU A 109 -5.29 11.59 4.08
N SER A 110 -5.75 11.80 2.84
CA SER A 110 -5.73 10.77 1.79
C SER A 110 -4.31 10.30 1.48
N PRO A 111 -4.10 9.09 0.93
CA PRO A 111 -2.78 8.62 0.50
C PRO A 111 -2.18 9.46 -0.64
N SER A 112 -0.86 9.61 -0.63
CA SER A 112 -0.10 10.02 -1.81
C SER A 112 0.05 8.85 -2.78
N TYR A 113 0.04 9.16 -4.07
CA TYR A 113 0.22 8.19 -5.17
C TYR A 113 1.50 8.46 -5.97
N PHE A 114 2.45 9.19 -5.40
CA PHE A 114 3.73 9.44 -6.06
C PHE A 114 4.45 8.11 -6.34
N GLY A 115 4.84 7.88 -7.60
CA GLY A 115 5.46 6.64 -8.02
C GLY A 115 4.52 5.42 -8.06
N THR A 116 3.22 5.59 -7.84
CA THR A 116 2.21 4.51 -7.84
C THR A 116 1.40 4.52 -9.14
N ILE A 117 1.37 3.39 -9.83
CA ILE A 117 0.42 3.09 -10.90
C ILE A 117 -0.91 2.66 -10.26
N ARG A 118 -2.03 3.24 -10.71
CA ARG A 118 -3.36 2.95 -10.18
C ARG A 118 -4.03 1.88 -11.04
N PHE A 119 -4.21 0.68 -10.49
CA PHE A 119 -4.87 -0.43 -11.18
C PHE A 119 -6.38 -0.45 -10.93
N PHE A 120 -6.81 0.00 -9.74
CA PHE A 120 -8.19 0.03 -9.28
C PHE A 120 -8.37 1.04 -8.14
#